data_AF-A0A7G8YMF3-F1
#
_entry.id   AF-A0A7G8YMF3-F1
#
_cell.length_a   1.000
_cell.length_b   1.000
_cell.length_c   1.000
_cell.angle_alpha   90.00
_cell.angle_beta   90.00
_cell.angle_gamma   90.00
#
_symmetry.space_group_name_H-M   'P 1'
#
loop_
_entity.id
_entity.type
_entity.pdbx_description
1 polymer ?
#
loop_
_entity_poly.entity_id
_entity_poly.type
_entity_poly.pdbx_seq_one_letter_code
_entity_poly.pdbx_strand_id
1 'polypeptide(L)'
;MHKWKTLVFVILALTGVQAAAENKGTYQNSMMMITLAPTLLLSGTTGLSELAVKQFQPAKADALAFVGSNGEIRGAQFEQAVRYYHSAYGQPYMTDEQLALAIATTL
;
A
#
# COMPACT_ATOMS: atom_id res chain seq x y z
N MET A 1 16.13 23.34 -8.54
CA MET A 1 14.85 24.02 -8.85
C MET A 1 14.30 23.73 -10.25
N HIS A 2 15.13 23.36 -11.23
CA HIS A 2 14.70 23.20 -12.63
C HIS A 2 13.94 21.88 -12.93
N LYS A 3 14.22 20.81 -12.16
CA LYS A 3 13.64 19.46 -12.35
C LYS A 3 12.14 19.36 -11.97
N TRP A 4 11.72 20.08 -10.93
CA TRP A 4 10.31 20.16 -10.55
C TRP A 4 9.49 20.85 -11.64
N LYS A 5 9.99 21.97 -12.19
CA LYS A 5 9.30 22.73 -13.23
C LYS A 5 9.14 21.89 -14.50
N THR A 6 10.16 21.12 -14.88
CA THR A 6 10.07 20.17 -16.01
C THR A 6 9.03 19.08 -15.74
N LEU A 7 8.96 18.55 -14.52
CA LEU A 7 7.93 17.57 -14.14
C LEU A 7 6.50 18.16 -14.24
N VAL A 8 6.30 19.40 -13.77
CA VAL A 8 5.01 20.10 -13.91
C VAL A 8 4.66 20.34 -15.38
N PHE A 9 5.62 20.74 -16.21
CA PHE A 9 5.40 20.93 -17.65
C PHE A 9 5.08 19.62 -18.36
N VAL A 10 5.71 18.50 -17.99
CA VAL A 10 5.38 17.17 -18.51
C VAL A 10 3.96 16.77 -18.11
N ILE A 11 3.56 16.97 -16.86
CA ILE A 11 2.20 16.68 -16.39
C ILE A 11 1.17 17.54 -17.15
N LEU A 12 1.44 18.84 -17.34
CA LEU A 12 0.55 19.73 -18.08
C LEU A 12 0.45 19.35 -19.56
N ALA A 13 1.57 18.93 -20.17
CA ALA A 13 1.60 18.45 -21.55
C ALA A 13 0.82 17.13 -21.73
N LEU A 14 0.86 16.22 -20.74
CA LEU A 14 0.04 15.00 -20.75
C LEU A 14 -1.46 15.30 -20.69
N THR A 15 -1.87 16.42 -20.07
CA THR A 15 -3.28 16.84 -20.02
C THR A 15 -3.76 17.60 -21.26
N GLY A 16 -2.84 18.03 -22.14
CA GLY A 16 -3.13 19.01 -23.20
C GLY A 16 -3.42 18.46 -24.61
N VAL A 17 -3.30 17.16 -24.87
CA VAL A 17 -3.35 16.63 -26.26
C VAL A 17 -4.70 16.02 -26.60
N GLN A 18 -5.75 16.84 -26.64
CA GLN A 18 -7.05 16.46 -27.26
C GLN A 18 -7.69 17.62 -28.01
N ALA A 19 -6.94 18.23 -28.93
CA ALA A 19 -7.48 19.21 -29.85
C ALA A 19 -6.93 18.98 -31.26
N ALA A 20 -7.28 17.82 -31.84
CA ALA A 20 -7.38 17.53 -33.28
C ALA A 20 -7.35 16.01 -33.46
N ALA A 21 -8.52 15.37 -33.55
CA ALA A 21 -8.59 13.97 -33.94
C ALA A 21 -9.68 13.77 -34.98
N GLU A 22 -9.41 14.20 -36.21
CA GLU A 22 -10.07 13.62 -37.37
C GLU A 22 -9.36 12.32 -37.78
N ASN A 23 -9.74 11.21 -37.16
CA ASN A 23 -9.68 9.91 -37.80
C ASN A 23 -10.73 9.00 -37.14
N LYS A 24 -11.70 8.53 -37.92
CA LYS A 24 -12.92 7.88 -37.43
C LYS A 24 -12.67 6.55 -36.69
N GLY A 25 -11.46 5.97 -36.78
CA GLY A 25 -11.03 4.84 -35.93
C GLY A 25 -10.33 5.24 -34.63
N THR A 26 -9.88 6.49 -34.51
CA THR A 26 -9.08 6.98 -33.37
C THR A 26 -9.96 7.60 -32.28
N TYR A 27 -11.07 8.26 -32.64
CA TYR A 27 -11.97 8.94 -31.67
C TYR A 27 -12.63 7.99 -30.68
N GLN A 28 -13.09 6.82 -31.14
CA GLN A 28 -13.77 5.85 -30.29
C GLN A 28 -12.77 5.14 -29.36
N ASN A 29 -11.56 4.88 -29.86
CA ASN A 29 -10.45 4.35 -29.06
C ASN A 29 -9.93 5.38 -28.04
N SER A 30 -9.88 6.66 -28.41
CA SER A 30 -9.48 7.72 -27.48
C SER A 30 -10.55 7.96 -26.42
N MET A 31 -11.84 7.92 -26.77
CA MET A 31 -12.93 7.94 -25.78
C MET A 31 -12.85 6.76 -24.81
N MET A 32 -12.65 5.54 -25.34
CA MET A 32 -12.45 4.34 -24.51
C MET A 32 -11.26 4.53 -23.55
N MET A 33 -10.13 5.05 -24.04
CA MET A 33 -8.94 5.28 -23.22
C MET A 33 -9.16 6.35 -22.14
N ILE A 34 -9.84 7.46 -22.46
CA ILE A 34 -10.17 8.51 -21.47
C ILE A 34 -11.06 7.95 -20.35
N THR A 35 -12.00 7.07 -20.68
CA THR A 35 -12.93 6.49 -19.70
C THR A 35 -12.29 5.38 -18.88
N LEU A 36 -11.49 4.49 -19.49
CA LEU A 36 -10.96 3.30 -18.83
C LEU A 36 -9.57 3.48 -18.22
N ALA A 37 -8.72 4.36 -18.77
CA ALA A 37 -7.37 4.54 -18.23
C ALA A 37 -7.38 5.02 -16.76
N PRO A 38 -8.21 6.00 -16.34
CA PRO A 38 -8.26 6.44 -14.95
C PRO A 38 -8.72 5.33 -14.01
N THR A 39 -9.73 4.53 -14.40
CA THR A 39 -10.26 3.45 -13.57
C THR A 39 -9.27 2.30 -13.41
N LEU A 40 -8.56 1.93 -14.46
CA LEU A 40 -7.50 0.92 -14.40
C LEU A 40 -6.32 1.39 -13.54
N LEU A 41 -5.90 2.65 -13.68
CA LEU A 41 -4.83 3.23 -12.85
C LEU A 41 -5.23 3.31 -11.37
N LEU A 42 -6.45 3.75 -11.07
CA LEU A 42 -6.96 3.79 -9.71
C LEU A 42 -7.07 2.37 -9.13
N SER A 43 -7.68 1.43 -9.85
CA SER A 43 -7.83 0.05 -9.39
C SER A 43 -6.49 -0.65 -9.14
N GLY A 44 -5.48 -0.37 -9.95
CA GLY A 44 -4.13 -0.92 -9.76
C GLY A 44 -3.47 -0.37 -8.49
N THR A 45 -3.51 0.95 -8.30
CA THR A 45 -2.89 1.60 -7.14
C THR A 45 -3.63 1.33 -5.83
N THR A 46 -4.95 1.23 -5.86
CA THR A 46 -5.75 0.82 -4.69
C THR A 46 -5.50 -0.65 -4.35
N GLY A 47 -5.47 -1.54 -5.34
CA GLY A 47 -5.17 -2.96 -5.12
C GLY A 47 -3.80 -3.18 -4.47
N LEU A 48 -2.76 -2.49 -4.96
CA LEU A 48 -1.42 -2.52 -4.36
C LEU A 48 -1.40 -1.97 -2.93
N SER A 49 -2.15 -0.90 -2.66
CA SER A 49 -2.28 -0.32 -1.32
C SER A 49 -3.02 -1.27 -0.36
N GLU A 50 -4.09 -1.91 -0.82
CA GLU A 50 -4.83 -2.91 -0.04
C GLU A 50 -3.97 -4.14 0.27
N LEU A 51 -3.14 -4.61 -0.67
CA LEU A 51 -2.20 -5.70 -0.43
C LEU A 51 -1.21 -5.34 0.67
N ALA A 52 -0.62 -4.14 0.61
CA ALA A 52 0.27 -3.65 1.65
C ALA A 52 -0.47 -3.58 3.01
N VAL A 53 -1.66 -2.99 3.06
CA VAL A 53 -2.47 -2.88 4.28
C VAL A 53 -2.88 -4.24 4.82
N LYS A 54 -3.29 -5.20 3.98
CA LYS A 54 -3.63 -6.58 4.37
C LYS A 54 -2.43 -7.36 4.90
N GLN A 55 -1.20 -6.97 4.56
CA GLN A 55 -0.01 -7.60 5.10
C GLN A 55 0.29 -7.10 6.53
N PHE A 56 -0.02 -5.84 6.84
CA PHE A 56 0.27 -5.21 8.12
C PHE A 56 -0.89 -5.22 9.14
N GLN A 57 -2.15 -5.14 8.68
CA GLN A 57 -3.35 -5.17 9.53
C GLN A 57 -3.53 -6.44 10.38
N PRO A 58 -3.34 -7.67 9.86
CA PRO A 58 -3.67 -8.86 10.64
C PRO A 58 -2.71 -9.06 11.83
N ALA A 59 -1.44 -8.66 11.71
CA ALA A 59 -0.51 -8.71 12.84
C ALA A 59 -0.91 -7.74 13.97
N LYS A 60 -1.52 -6.59 13.64
CA LYS A 60 -2.01 -5.61 14.64
C LYS A 60 -3.22 -6.12 15.40
N ALA A 61 -4.20 -6.70 14.70
CA ALA A 61 -5.36 -7.31 15.34
C ALA A 61 -4.94 -8.49 16.24
N ASP A 62 -4.05 -9.36 15.76
CA ASP A 62 -3.51 -10.48 16.53
C ASP A 62 -2.69 -10.02 17.75
N ALA A 63 -1.89 -8.94 17.61
CA ALA A 63 -1.15 -8.35 18.73
C ALA A 63 -2.08 -7.72 19.77
N LEU A 64 -3.17 -7.06 19.36
CA LEU A 64 -4.19 -6.56 20.29
C LEU A 64 -4.90 -7.70 21.03
N ALA A 65 -5.18 -8.82 20.35
CA ALA A 65 -5.73 -10.01 20.99
C ALA A 65 -4.74 -10.62 21.99
N PHE A 66 -3.45 -10.67 21.66
CA PHE A 66 -2.38 -11.12 22.57
C PHE A 66 -2.30 -10.22 23.82
N VAL A 67 -2.24 -8.90 23.64
CA VAL A 67 -2.19 -7.94 24.76
C VAL A 67 -3.47 -8.01 25.61
N GLY A 68 -4.64 -8.02 24.98
CA GLY A 68 -5.93 -8.06 25.68
C GLY A 68 -6.22 -9.37 26.40
N SER A 69 -5.49 -10.44 26.06
CA SER A 69 -5.61 -11.76 26.69
C SER A 69 -4.46 -12.10 27.64
N ASN A 70 -3.58 -11.14 27.96
CA ASN A 70 -2.38 -11.36 28.77
C ASN A 70 -1.50 -12.50 28.22
N GLY A 71 -1.44 -12.64 26.90
CA GLY A 71 -0.61 -13.62 26.20
C GLY A 71 -1.26 -14.97 25.89
N GLU A 72 -2.51 -15.20 26.33
CA GLU A 72 -3.22 -16.47 26.12
C GLU A 72 -3.65 -16.69 24.65
N ILE A 73 -4.01 -15.63 23.93
CA ILE A 73 -4.44 -15.70 22.54
C ILE A 73 -3.27 -15.29 21.63
N ARG A 74 -2.72 -16.28 20.92
CA ARG A 74 -1.63 -16.10 19.97
C ARG A 74 -2.13 -16.27 18.53
N GLY A 75 -2.46 -15.15 17.89
CA GLY A 75 -2.90 -15.14 16.50
C GLY A 75 -1.77 -15.52 15.53
N ALA A 76 -2.10 -16.17 14.42
CA ALA A 76 -1.13 -16.76 13.51
C ALA A 76 -0.14 -15.72 12.92
N GLN A 77 -0.61 -14.50 12.69
CA GLN A 77 0.17 -13.46 12.04
C GLN A 77 1.09 -12.76 13.05
N PHE A 78 0.64 -12.63 14.30
CA PHE A 78 1.51 -12.23 15.40
C PHE A 78 2.60 -13.29 15.67
N GLU A 79 2.26 -14.59 15.68
CA GLU A 79 3.25 -15.67 15.81
C GLU A 79 4.30 -15.64 14.70
N GLN A 80 3.88 -15.40 13.46
CA GLN A 80 4.81 -15.26 12.34
C GLN A 80 5.72 -14.04 12.52
N ALA A 81 5.19 -12.92 12.99
CA ALA A 81 5.97 -11.72 13.26
C ALA A 81 7.02 -11.94 14.37
N VAL A 82 6.65 -12.62 15.46
CA VAL A 82 7.57 -12.99 16.55
C VAL A 82 8.71 -13.86 16.01
N ARG A 83 8.39 -14.90 15.23
CA ARG A 83 9.41 -15.80 14.63
C ARG A 83 10.33 -15.05 13.68
N TYR A 84 9.78 -14.17 12.85
CA TYR A 84 10.57 -13.35 11.95
C TYR A 84 11.49 -12.40 12.74
N TYR A 85 10.97 -11.71 13.75
CA TYR A 85 11.74 -10.79 14.58
C TYR A 85 12.93 -11.49 15.27
N HIS A 86 12.69 -12.64 15.90
CA HIS A 86 13.75 -13.40 16.57
C HIS A 86 14.78 -14.06 15.62
N SER A 87 14.42 -14.24 14.35
CA SER A 87 15.36 -14.78 13.33
C SER A 87 16.13 -13.69 12.58
N ALA A 88 15.54 -12.50 12.40
CA ALA A 88 16.11 -11.42 11.62
C ALA A 88 17.03 -10.49 12.44
N TYR A 89 16.81 -10.39 13.75
CA TYR A 89 17.59 -9.50 14.64
C TYR A 89 18.45 -10.32 15.60
N GLY A 90 19.48 -9.71 16.18
CA GLY A 90 20.35 -10.31 17.19
C GLY A 90 19.98 -9.90 18.62
N GLN A 91 20.45 -10.67 19.61
CA GLN A 91 20.17 -10.42 21.04
C GLN A 91 20.73 -9.06 21.52
N PRO A 92 20.08 -8.41 22.52
CA PRO A 92 18.89 -8.85 23.24
C PRO A 92 17.58 -8.53 22.50
N TYR A 93 16.63 -9.47 22.53
CA TYR A 93 15.30 -9.30 21.92
C TYR A 93 14.34 -8.55 22.85
N MET A 94 13.42 -7.79 22.27
CA MET A 94 12.17 -7.44 22.95
C MET A 94 11.45 -8.71 23.39
N THR A 95 10.78 -8.67 24.54
CA THR A 95 9.85 -9.75 24.90
C THR A 95 8.66 -9.77 23.92
N ASP A 96 7.97 -10.90 23.82
CA ASP A 96 6.78 -11.00 22.98
C ASP A 96 5.73 -9.93 23.34
N GLU A 97 5.58 -9.59 24.62
CA GLU A 97 4.71 -8.50 25.08
C GLU A 97 5.17 -7.12 24.58
N GLN A 98 6.47 -6.83 24.65
CA GLN A 98 7.03 -5.58 24.14
C GLN A 98 6.86 -5.46 22.62
N LEU A 99 7.05 -6.57 21.90
CA LEU A 99 6.84 -6.64 20.46
C LEU A 99 5.35 -6.47 20.12
N ALA A 100 4.44 -7.12 20.86
CA ALA A 100 3.00 -6.97 20.68
C ALA A 100 2.56 -5.52 20.90
N LEU A 101 3.06 -4.87 21.95
CA LEU A 101 2.73 -3.47 22.25
C LEU A 101 3.27 -2.52 21.17
N ALA A 102 4.48 -2.78 20.67
CA ALA A 102 5.06 -2.01 19.57
C ALA A 102 4.19 -2.09 18.31
N ILE A 103 3.75 -3.30 17.94
CA ILE A 103 2.86 -3.52 16.78
C ILE A 103 1.47 -2.89 17.02
N ALA A 104 0.91 -3.02 18.23
CA ALA A 104 -0.41 -2.50 18.56
C ALA A 104 -0.47 -0.96 18.49
N THR A 105 0.64 -0.28 18.78
CA THR A 105 0.72 1.19 18.87
C THR A 105 1.17 1.88 17.58
N THR A 106 1.55 1.15 16.54
CA THR A 106 1.83 1.76 15.22
C THR A 106 0.55 2.31 14.58
N LEU A 107 0.62 3.52 14.02
CA LEU A 107 -0.49 4.21 13.35
C LEU A 107 -0.95 3.46 12.09
#